data_AF-A0A495RHR5-F1
#
_entry.id   AF-A0A495RHR5-F1
#
_cell.length_a   1.000
_cell.length_b   1.000
_cell.length_c   1.000
_cell.angle_alpha   90.00
_cell.angle_beta   90.00
_cell.angle_gamma   90.00
#
_symmetry.space_group_name_H-M   'P 1'
#
loop_
_entity.id
_entity.type
_entity.pdbx_description
1 polymer ?
#
loop_
_entity_poly.entity_id
_entity_poly.type
_entity_poly.pdbx_seq_one_letter_code
_entity_poly.pdbx_strand_id
1 'polypeptide(L)'
;MENSNIIQVEVDVFLMKKMSFIGTMQKIFGVFAIIGGALTCLGIITAILGVPYLIAGIKLFKSGSAFSYASYTHDSKFMKEAIVNLASYWLYTLIMIIITVVFYIIALLMMFTIFARGQYY
;
A
#
# COMPACT_ATOMS: atom_id res chain seq x y z
N MET A 1 14.90 5.51 -34.90
CA MET A 1 14.70 4.11 -34.49
C MET A 1 14.90 4.09 -32.99
N GLU A 2 13.80 4.07 -32.23
CA GLU A 2 13.83 4.11 -30.77
C GLU A 2 14.41 2.79 -30.26
N ASN A 3 15.60 2.85 -29.65
CA ASN A 3 16.24 1.71 -29.02
C ASN A 3 15.46 1.40 -27.73
N SER A 4 14.33 0.72 -27.86
CA SER A 4 13.61 0.16 -26.73
C SER A 4 14.54 -0.88 -26.11
N ASN A 5 15.14 -0.55 -24.97
CA ASN A 5 15.87 -1.50 -24.14
C ASN A 5 14.89 -2.60 -23.69
N ILE A 6 14.76 -3.63 -24.52
CA ILE A 6 13.86 -4.75 -24.30
C ILE A 6 14.50 -5.70 -23.29
N ILE A 7 14.04 -5.65 -22.05
CA ILE A 7 14.33 -6.70 -21.09
C ILE A 7 13.39 -7.87 -21.44
N GLN A 8 13.93 -8.89 -22.10
CA GLN A 8 13.21 -10.14 -22.33
C GLN A 8 13.24 -10.97 -21.04
N VAL A 9 12.17 -10.89 -20.27
CA VAL A 9 11.99 -11.74 -19.08
C VAL A 9 11.33 -13.03 -19.53
N GLU A 10 12.06 -14.15 -19.46
CA GLU A 10 11.47 -15.47 -19.61
C GLU A 10 10.58 -15.75 -18.40
N VAL A 11 9.27 -15.86 -18.65
CA VAL A 11 8.30 -16.17 -17.60
C VAL A 11 8.30 -17.67 -17.39
N ASP A 12 9.18 -18.14 -16.52
CA ASP A 12 9.28 -19.55 -16.18
C ASP A 12 8.17 -19.98 -15.21
N VAL A 13 7.93 -21.29 -15.10
CA VAL A 13 6.88 -21.87 -14.26
C VAL A 13 7.05 -21.49 -12.77
N PHE A 14 8.29 -21.33 -12.30
CA PHE A 14 8.58 -20.87 -10.95
C PHE A 14 8.12 -19.41 -10.76
N LEU A 15 8.49 -18.50 -11.68
CA LEU A 15 8.04 -17.11 -11.63
C LEU A 15 6.51 -16.99 -11.66
N MET A 16 5.82 -17.76 -12.51
CA MET A 16 4.35 -17.78 -12.54
C MET A 16 3.76 -18.16 -11.18
N LYS A 17 4.28 -19.23 -10.56
CA LYS A 17 3.82 -19.71 -9.25
C LYS A 17 4.04 -18.65 -8.17
N LYS A 18 5.18 -17.94 -8.22
CA LYS A 18 5.47 -16.83 -7.31
C LYS A 18 4.57 -15.63 -7.54
N MET A 19 4.32 -15.23 -8.79
CA MET A 19 3.39 -14.15 -9.13
C MET A 19 1.97 -14.45 -8.66
N SER A 20 1.50 -15.68 -8.85
CA SER A 20 0.18 -16.10 -8.36
C SER A 20 0.09 -16.04 -6.84
N PHE A 21 1.12 -16.50 -6.14
CA PHE A 21 1.21 -16.42 -4.68
C PHE A 21 1.23 -14.97 -4.18
N ILE A 22 2.10 -14.13 -4.75
CA ILE A 22 2.18 -12.70 -4.43
C ILE A 22 0.83 -12.04 -4.69
N GLY A 23 0.20 -12.33 -5.83
CA GLY A 23 -1.09 -11.77 -6.19
C GLY A 23 -2.19 -12.14 -5.19
N THR A 24 -2.20 -13.39 -4.73
CA THR A 24 -3.14 -13.87 -3.70
C THR A 24 -2.90 -13.16 -2.36
N MET A 25 -1.65 -13.05 -1.92
CA MET A 25 -1.32 -12.35 -0.68
C MET A 25 -1.71 -10.87 -0.75
N GLN A 26 -1.39 -10.18 -1.84
CA GLN A 26 -1.75 -8.78 -2.04
C GLN A 26 -3.27 -8.55 -2.06
N LYS A 27 -4.06 -9.48 -2.60
CA LYS A 27 -5.53 -9.41 -2.50
C LYS A 27 -6.00 -9.50 -1.06
N ILE A 28 -5.49 -10.47 -0.29
CA ILE A 28 -5.88 -10.69 1.11
C ILE A 28 -5.53 -9.46 1.95
N PHE A 29 -4.27 -9.00 1.88
CA PHE A 29 -3.83 -7.79 2.58
C PHE A 29 -4.55 -6.54 2.09
N GLY A 30 -4.84 -6.44 0.79
CA GLY A 30 -5.61 -5.35 0.21
C GLY A 30 -7.02 -5.26 0.80
N VAL A 31 -7.73 -6.38 0.94
CA VAL A 31 -9.06 -6.43 1.58
C VAL A 31 -8.98 -6.02 3.04
N PHE A 32 -8.01 -6.54 3.81
CA PHE A 32 -7.83 -6.11 5.20
C PHE A 32 -7.53 -4.62 5.32
N ALA A 33 -6.70 -4.07 4.43
CA ALA A 33 -6.39 -2.64 4.40
C ALA A 33 -7.61 -1.79 4.01
N ILE A 34 -8.47 -2.26 3.09
CA ILE A 34 -9.72 -1.58 2.74
C ILE A 34 -10.66 -1.54 3.96
N ILE A 35 -10.82 -2.67 4.66
CA ILE A 35 -11.68 -2.75 5.85
C ILE A 35 -11.12 -1.86 6.96
N GLY A 36 -9.82 -1.95 7.26
CA GLY A 36 -9.17 -1.11 8.26
C GLY A 36 -9.23 0.38 7.91
N GLY A 37 -9.04 0.73 6.64
CA GLY A 37 -9.20 2.09 6.11
C GLY A 37 -10.62 2.61 6.28
N ALA A 38 -11.62 1.81 5.94
CA ALA A 38 -13.02 2.17 6.10
C ALA A 38 -13.40 2.40 7.58
N LEU A 39 -12.93 1.53 8.48
CA LEU A 39 -13.16 1.68 9.92
C LEU A 39 -12.48 2.92 10.50
N THR A 40 -11.25 3.21 10.06
CA THR A 40 -10.52 4.43 10.47
C THR A 40 -11.13 5.71 9.92
N CYS A 41 -11.85 5.65 8.80
CA CYS A 41 -12.63 6.78 8.28
C CYS A 41 -13.88 7.13 9.11
N LEU A 42 -14.33 6.28 10.03
CA LEU A 42 -15.53 6.55 10.85
C LEU A 42 -15.32 7.71 11.84
N GLY A 43 -14.08 7.94 12.29
CA GLY A 43 -13.72 9.10 13.09
C GLY A 43 -13.35 10.29 12.19
N ILE A 44 -13.90 11.48 12.49
CA ILE A 44 -13.65 12.71 11.71
C ILE A 44 -12.14 13.03 11.67
N ILE A 45 -11.45 12.91 12.81
CA ILE A 45 -10.01 13.19 12.92
C ILE A 45 -9.19 12.07 12.25
N THR A 46 -9.62 10.82 12.41
CA THR A 46 -8.89 9.64 11.89
C THR A 46 -9.10 9.43 10.39
N ALA A 47 -10.08 10.08 9.76
CA ALA A 47 -10.31 10.05 8.32
C ALA A 47 -9.11 10.56 7.50
N ILE A 48 -8.31 11.48 8.06
CA ILE A 48 -7.07 11.97 7.43
C ILE A 48 -6.08 10.81 7.21
N LEU A 49 -6.06 9.83 8.12
CA LEU A 49 -5.25 8.60 8.00
C LEU A 49 -5.99 7.51 7.22
N GLY A 50 -7.31 7.40 7.41
CA GLY A 50 -8.13 6.35 6.80
C GLY A 50 -8.22 6.45 5.28
N VAL A 51 -8.33 7.65 4.72
CA VAL A 51 -8.46 7.84 3.26
C VAL A 51 -7.21 7.36 2.50
N PRO A 52 -5.98 7.79 2.84
CA PRO A 52 -4.77 7.25 2.22
C PRO A 52 -4.64 5.74 2.40
N TYR A 53 -5.00 5.21 3.58
CA TYR A 53 -4.92 3.78 3.86
C TYR A 53 -5.90 2.96 2.99
N LEU A 54 -7.12 3.44 2.83
CA LEU A 54 -8.14 2.83 1.98
C LEU A 54 -7.70 2.81 0.52
N ILE A 55 -7.17 3.93 0.00
CA ILE A 55 -6.68 4.01 -1.37
C ILE A 55 -5.50 3.06 -1.58
N ALA A 56 -4.58 2.97 -0.61
CA ALA A 56 -3.49 2.00 -0.62
C ALA A 56 -4.04 0.57 -0.72
N GLY A 57 -5.01 0.19 0.12
CA GLY A 57 -5.64 -1.13 0.09
C GLY A 57 -6.27 -1.48 -1.26
N ILE A 58 -6.99 -0.54 -1.88
CA ILE A 58 -7.56 -0.72 -3.23
C ILE A 58 -6.46 -0.95 -4.27
N LYS A 59 -5.39 -0.16 -4.23
CA LYS A 59 -4.26 -0.30 -5.16
C LYS A 59 -3.53 -1.62 -4.98
N LEU A 60 -3.35 -2.08 -3.74
CA LEU A 60 -2.74 -3.38 -3.43
C LEU A 60 -3.61 -4.53 -3.96
N PHE A 61 -4.93 -4.46 -3.76
CA PHE A 61 -5.86 -5.47 -4.28
C PHE A 61 -5.87 -5.53 -5.81
N LYS A 62 -5.85 -4.38 -6.48
CA LYS A 62 -5.76 -4.29 -7.96
C LYS A 62 -4.44 -4.86 -8.47
N SER A 63 -3.32 -4.54 -7.80
CA SER A 63 -2.01 -5.11 -8.11
C SER A 63 -2.03 -6.63 -8.01
N GLY A 64 -2.58 -7.16 -6.90
CA GLY A 64 -2.64 -8.61 -6.70
C GLY A 64 -3.54 -9.32 -7.71
N SER A 65 -4.63 -8.68 -8.12
CA SER A 65 -5.51 -9.17 -9.20
C SER A 65 -4.79 -9.26 -10.53
N ALA A 66 -4.05 -8.22 -10.91
CA ALA A 66 -3.25 -8.21 -12.12
C ALA A 66 -2.07 -9.21 -12.06
N PHE A 67 -1.40 -9.37 -10.92
CA PHE A 67 -0.34 -10.39 -10.74
C PHE A 67 -0.86 -11.82 -10.88
N SER A 68 -1.98 -12.15 -10.24
CA SER A 68 -2.61 -13.45 -10.45
C SER A 68 -2.98 -13.64 -11.91
N TYR A 69 -3.59 -12.64 -12.57
CA TYR A 69 -4.03 -12.78 -13.95
C TYR A 69 -2.85 -12.95 -14.93
N ALA A 70 -1.79 -12.16 -14.75
CA ALA A 70 -0.55 -12.28 -15.53
C ALA A 70 0.09 -13.68 -15.41
N SER A 71 -0.03 -14.32 -14.24
CA SER A 71 0.45 -15.69 -14.04
C SER A 71 -0.36 -16.76 -14.79
N TYR A 72 -1.55 -16.44 -15.30
CA TYR A 72 -2.37 -17.37 -16.10
C TYR A 72 -2.33 -17.06 -17.59
N THR A 73 -2.25 -15.78 -17.97
CA THR A 73 -2.35 -15.34 -19.37
C THR A 73 -1.02 -15.10 -20.06
N HIS A 74 0.09 -15.03 -19.31
CA HIS A 74 1.43 -14.65 -19.81
C HIS A 74 1.47 -13.29 -20.52
N ASP A 75 0.45 -12.46 -20.34
CA ASP A 75 0.35 -11.17 -21.01
C ASP A 75 1.08 -10.10 -20.18
N SER A 76 2.13 -9.54 -20.79
CA SER A 76 2.99 -8.51 -20.23
C SER A 76 2.24 -7.23 -19.85
N LYS A 77 1.06 -6.99 -20.44
CA LYS A 77 0.17 -5.88 -20.09
C LYS A 77 -0.29 -5.97 -18.64
N PHE A 78 -0.70 -7.15 -18.18
CA PHE A 78 -1.16 -7.34 -16.79
C PHE A 78 0.01 -7.29 -15.81
N MET A 79 1.19 -7.74 -16.22
CA MET A 79 2.39 -7.60 -15.40
C MET A 79 2.75 -6.11 -15.19
N LYS A 80 2.69 -5.31 -16.26
CA LYS A 80 2.87 -3.85 -16.17
C LYS A 80 1.82 -3.22 -15.27
N GLU A 81 0.54 -3.58 -15.43
CA GLU A 81 -0.54 -3.06 -14.60
C GLU A 81 -0.36 -3.43 -13.11
N ALA A 82 0.10 -4.65 -12.84
CA ALA A 82 0.37 -5.11 -11.48
C ALA A 82 1.47 -4.26 -10.81
N ILE A 83 2.56 -4.01 -11.52
CA ILE A 83 3.69 -3.21 -11.03
C ILE A 83 3.28 -1.74 -10.83
N VAL A 84 2.53 -1.14 -11.76
CA VAL A 84 2.07 0.25 -11.65
C VAL A 84 1.14 0.44 -10.44
N ASN A 85 0.23 -0.51 -10.20
CA ASN A 85 -0.63 -0.47 -9.03
C ASN A 85 0.16 -0.71 -7.73
N LEU A 86 1.19 -1.57 -7.75
CA LEU A 86 2.07 -1.78 -6.61
C LEU A 86 2.88 -0.52 -6.27
N ALA A 87 3.43 0.16 -7.28
CA ALA A 87 4.13 1.43 -7.10
C ALA A 87 3.20 2.51 -6.52
N SER A 88 1.97 2.58 -7.03
CA SER A 88 0.93 3.46 -6.46
C SER A 88 0.66 3.13 -4.99
N TYR A 89 0.53 1.85 -4.63
CA TYR A 89 0.34 1.42 -3.24
C TYR A 89 1.45 1.92 -2.32
N TRP A 90 2.72 1.80 -2.74
CA TRP A 90 3.85 2.28 -1.96
C TRP A 90 3.85 3.80 -1.78
N LEU A 91 3.43 4.55 -2.78
CA LEU A 91 3.28 6.00 -2.68
C LEU A 91 2.25 6.38 -1.60
N TYR A 92 1.06 5.76 -1.62
CA TYR A 92 0.03 6.03 -0.61
C TYR A 92 0.44 5.55 0.79
N THR A 93 1.15 4.42 0.87
CA THR A 93 1.69 3.91 2.13
C THR A 93 2.71 4.89 2.73
N LEU A 94 3.59 5.45 1.91
CA LEU A 94 4.58 6.44 2.34
C LEU A 94 3.93 7.73 2.82
N ILE A 95 2.90 8.23 2.13
CA ILE A 95 2.08 9.37 2.60
C ILE A 95 1.49 9.06 3.99
N MET A 96 0.93 7.87 4.17
CA MET A 96 0.33 7.46 5.44
C MET A 96 1.35 7.40 6.59
N ILE A 97 2.55 6.90 6.32
CA ILE A 97 3.66 6.87 7.28
C ILE A 97 4.06 8.30 7.67
N ILE A 98 4.20 9.22 6.71
CA ILE A 98 4.54 10.61 6.99
C ILE A 98 3.51 11.24 7.93
N ILE A 99 2.21 11.10 7.63
CA ILE A 99 1.15 11.68 8.47
C ILE A 99 1.21 11.07 9.88
N THR A 100 1.38 9.75 9.98
CA THR A 100 1.46 9.06 11.28
C THR A 100 2.65 9.54 12.11
N VAL A 101 3.83 9.71 11.50
CA VAL A 101 5.04 10.22 12.17
C VAL A 101 4.82 11.63 12.69
N VAL A 102 4.20 12.52 11.89
CA VAL A 102 3.90 13.90 12.33
C VAL A 102 2.95 13.90 13.53
N PHE A 103 1.89 13.09 13.52
CA PHE A 103 0.98 12.95 14.65
C PHE A 103 1.68 12.43 15.91
N TYR A 104 2.60 11.47 15.77
CA TYR A 104 3.39 10.96 16.89
C TYR A 104 4.28 12.03 17.52
N ILE A 105 4.95 12.85 16.71
CA ILE A 105 5.79 13.96 17.20
C ILE A 105 4.95 14.96 17.99
N ILE A 106 3.78 15.35 17.46
CA ILE A 106 2.88 16.28 18.14
C ILE A 106 2.40 15.70 19.49
N ALA A 107 2.02 14.42 19.52
CA ALA A 107 1.58 13.75 20.73
C ALA A 107 2.69 13.70 21.80
N LEU A 108 3.95 13.44 21.41
CA LEU A 108 5.09 13.46 22.31
C LEU A 108 5.35 14.85 22.90
N LEU A 109 5.24 15.91 22.09
CA LEU A 109 5.39 17.29 22.57
C LEU A 109 4.29 17.65 23.58
N MET A 110 3.03 17.31 23.29
CA MET A 110 1.92 17.53 24.24
C MET A 110 2.16 16.79 25.56
N MET A 111 2.54 15.52 25.50
CA MET A 111 2.86 14.71 26.67
C MET A 111 3.93 15.41 27.52
N PHE A 112 5.05 15.83 26.92
CA PHE A 112 6.11 16.56 27.62
C PHE A 112 5.59 17.81 28.35
N THR A 113 4.74 18.62 27.70
CA THR A 113 4.18 19.83 28.33
C THR A 113 3.25 19.53 29.49
N ILE A 114 2.46 18.44 29.42
CA ILE A 114 1.55 18.03 30.49
C ILE A 114 2.34 17.53 31.69
N PHE A 115 3.35 16.67 31.46
CA PHE A 115 4.23 16.17 32.52
C PHE A 115 5.02 17.29 33.19
N ALA A 116 5.55 18.24 32.40
CA ALA A 116 6.23 19.41 32.95
C ALA A 116 5.29 20.21 33.86
N ARG A 117 4.06 20.52 33.42
CA ARG A 117 3.06 21.24 34.24
C ARG A 117 2.62 20.48 35.49
N GLY A 118 2.46 19.17 35.42
CA GLY A 118 2.07 18.33 36.56
C GLY A 118 3.12 18.23 37.67
N GLN A 119 4.39 18.59 37.41
CA GLN A 119 5.44 18.69 38.43
C GLN A 119 5.40 20.03 39.19
N TYR A 120 4.70 21.05 38.67
CA TYR A 120 4.60 22.38 39.28
C TYR A 120 3.35 22.56 40.17
N TYR A 121 2.50 21.55 40.28
CA TYR A 121 1.37 21.46 41.22
C TYR A 121 1.64 20.36 42.25
#